data_AF-A0A7S6HG93-F1
#
_entry.id   AF-A0A7S6HG93-F1
#
_cell.length_a   1.000
_cell.length_b   1.000
_cell.length_c   1.000
_cell.angle_alpha   90.00
_cell.angle_beta   90.00
_cell.angle_gamma   90.00
#
_symmetry.space_group_name_H-M   'P 1'
#
loop_
_entity.id
_entity.type
_entity.pdbx_description
1 polymer ?
#
loop_
_entity_poly.entity_id
_entity_poly.type
_entity_poly.pdbx_seq_one_letter_code
_entity_poly.pdbx_strand_id
1 'polypeptide(L)'
;VTLVQGLRRKNVISFEVSLVRDIRDREFKIFSDAGRVMRPLFTVEQEHGSETGAEMGQLILNKEHITRLEADKELGKYHPDYWGWQGLLKSGAIEYLDAEEEETAMICMTPEDLDKFRYRKMGFIVEDNSGQGNNRIKTKPNPATHMYTHCEIHPSMLLGICASIIPFPDHNQ
;
A
#
# COMPACT_ATOMS: atom_id res chain seq x y z
N VAL A 1 1.79 18.08 -6.87
CA VAL A 1 0.98 16.88 -6.56
C VAL A 1 1.29 16.38 -5.17
N THR A 2 2.57 16.20 -4.82
CA THR A 2 3.03 15.85 -3.46
C THR A 2 2.40 16.69 -2.35
N LEU A 3 2.28 18.02 -2.54
CA LEU A 3 1.59 18.89 -1.58
C LEU A 3 0.11 18.49 -1.38
N VAL A 4 -0.63 18.18 -2.45
CA VAL A 4 -2.06 17.86 -2.38
C VAL A 4 -2.29 16.45 -1.85
N GLN A 5 -1.43 15.49 -2.22
CA GLN A 5 -1.40 14.16 -1.60
C GLN A 5 -1.09 14.26 -0.10
N GLY A 6 -0.16 15.14 0.29
CA GLY A 6 0.11 15.47 1.68
C GLY A 6 -1.10 16.02 2.44
N LEU A 7 -1.94 16.84 1.79
CA LEU A 7 -3.19 17.34 2.40
C LEU A 7 -4.20 16.21 2.67
N ARG A 8 -4.29 15.20 1.79
CA ARG A 8 -5.09 14.00 2.01
C ARG A 8 -4.55 13.16 3.18
N ARG A 9 -3.22 12.96 3.23
CA ARG A 9 -2.55 12.26 4.34
C ARG A 9 -2.72 12.96 5.69
N LYS A 10 -2.68 14.30 5.70
CA LYS A 10 -2.91 15.13 6.89
C LYS A 10 -4.40 15.30 7.24
N ASN A 11 -5.29 14.59 6.55
CA ASN A 11 -6.74 14.63 6.75
C ASN A 11 -7.35 16.04 6.62
N VAL A 12 -6.70 16.93 5.86
CA VAL A 12 -7.24 18.24 5.47
C VAL A 12 -8.28 18.07 4.35
N ILE A 13 -8.04 17.07 3.50
CA ILE A 13 -8.96 16.60 2.46
C ILE A 13 -9.40 15.19 2.86
N SER A 14 -10.68 14.85 2.62
CA SER A 14 -11.20 13.51 2.92
C SER A 14 -10.35 12.44 2.23
N PHE A 15 -10.12 11.33 2.94
CA PHE A 15 -9.43 10.16 2.41
C PHE A 15 -10.13 9.52 1.21
N GLU A 16 -11.35 9.92 0.87
CA GLU A 16 -12.13 9.42 -0.26
C GLU A 16 -11.91 10.25 -1.54
N VAL A 17 -11.29 11.43 -1.45
CA VAL A 17 -11.05 12.27 -2.62
C VAL A 17 -9.85 11.73 -3.40
N SER A 18 -10.05 11.50 -4.69
CA SER A 18 -8.98 11.02 -5.57
C SER A 18 -8.31 12.16 -6.31
N LEU A 19 -6.99 12.04 -6.47
CA LEU A 19 -6.10 13.08 -6.94
C LEU A 19 -5.24 12.52 -8.07
N VAL A 20 -5.70 12.67 -9.31
CA VAL A 20 -5.03 12.10 -10.49
C VAL A 20 -4.29 13.19 -11.25
N ARG A 21 -3.03 12.93 -11.58
CA ARG A 21 -2.20 13.80 -12.42
C ARG A 21 -1.93 13.15 -13.76
N ASP A 22 -2.58 13.62 -14.81
CA ASP A 22 -2.23 13.22 -16.16
C ASP A 22 -1.02 14.03 -16.65
N ILE A 23 0.13 13.36 -16.79
CA ILE A 23 1.37 14.00 -17.22
C ILE A 23 1.33 14.29 -18.74
N ARG A 24 0.67 13.44 -19.53
CA ARG A 24 0.63 13.57 -20.99
C ARG A 24 -0.22 14.76 -21.39
N ASP A 25 -1.41 14.85 -20.80
CA ASP A 25 -2.38 15.91 -21.09
C ASP A 25 -2.17 17.16 -20.23
N ARG A 26 -1.25 17.07 -19.25
CA ARG A 26 -0.90 18.15 -18.31
C ARG A 26 -2.08 18.61 -17.46
N GLU A 27 -2.95 17.67 -17.11
CA GLU A 27 -4.16 17.92 -16.32
C GLU A 27 -4.00 17.40 -14.89
N PHE A 28 -4.71 18.05 -13.96
CA PHE A 28 -4.88 17.58 -12.60
C PHE A 28 -6.38 17.44 -12.33
N LYS A 29 -6.81 16.21 -12.10
CA LYS A 29 -8.23 15.85 -11.92
C LYS A 29 -8.45 15.52 -10.44
N ILE A 30 -9.54 16.08 -9.89
CA ILE A 30 -9.97 15.84 -8.52
C ILE A 30 -11.36 15.24 -8.58
N PHE A 31 -11.51 14.04 -8.04
CA PHE A 31 -12.79 13.34 -7.99
C PHE A 31 -13.24 13.22 -6.54
N SER A 32 -14.47 13.67 -6.28
CA SER A 32 -15.11 13.63 -4.95
C SER A 32 -16.55 13.12 -5.03
N ASP A 33 -16.91 12.51 -6.16
CA ASP A 33 -18.20 11.87 -6.37
C ASP A 33 -18.32 10.59 -5.54
N ALA A 34 -19.58 10.25 -5.21
CA ALA A 34 -19.93 9.04 -4.49
C ALA A 34 -20.10 7.85 -5.45
N GLY A 35 -19.90 6.64 -4.95
CA GLY A 35 -20.08 5.39 -5.71
C GLY A 35 -18.80 4.86 -6.37
N ARG A 36 -17.66 5.57 -6.21
CA ARG A 36 -16.35 5.06 -6.59
C ARG A 36 -15.95 3.87 -5.71
N VAL A 37 -15.32 2.88 -6.34
CA VAL A 37 -14.75 1.73 -5.63
C VAL A 37 -13.35 2.12 -5.17
N MET A 38 -13.08 1.92 -3.88
CA MET A 38 -11.81 2.23 -3.27
C MET A 38 -11.14 0.95 -2.77
N ARG A 39 -9.83 0.85 -2.95
CA ARG A 39 -8.99 -0.25 -2.47
C ARG A 39 -7.93 0.28 -1.50
N PRO A 40 -7.93 -0.15 -0.23
CA PRO A 40 -6.90 0.25 0.71
C PRO A 40 -5.59 -0.48 0.42
N LEU A 41 -4.49 0.27 0.35
CA LEU A 41 -3.13 -0.25 0.15
C LEU A 41 -2.18 0.33 1.19
N PHE A 42 -1.10 -0.39 1.48
CA PHE A 42 0.01 0.19 2.22
C PHE A 42 0.76 1.20 1.36
N THR A 43 1.14 2.31 1.97
CA THR A 43 1.86 3.39 1.29
C THR A 43 3.36 3.18 1.39
N VAL A 44 4.07 3.37 0.27
CA VAL A 44 5.54 3.38 0.21
C VAL A 44 6.02 4.83 0.29
N GLU A 45 7.05 5.07 1.11
CA GLU A 45 7.68 6.38 1.20
C GLU A 45 8.45 6.70 -0.09
N GLN A 46 8.22 7.88 -0.64
CA GLN A 46 8.80 8.30 -1.93
C GLN A 46 9.80 9.43 -1.79
N GLU A 47 9.82 10.11 -0.64
CA GLU A 47 10.67 11.27 -0.41
C GLU A 47 11.77 10.97 0.61
N HIS A 48 12.91 11.64 0.45
CA HIS A 48 13.98 11.60 1.45
C HIS A 48 13.68 12.55 2.61
N GLY A 49 13.83 12.06 3.84
CA GLY A 49 13.67 12.90 5.04
C GLY A 49 12.22 13.28 5.33
N SER A 50 11.27 12.39 5.02
CA SER A 50 9.86 12.64 5.29
C SER A 50 9.56 12.69 6.80
N GLU A 51 8.44 13.34 7.15
CA GLU A 51 7.93 13.42 8.52
C GLU A 51 7.44 12.05 9.05
N THR A 52 7.33 11.03 8.20
CA THR A 52 6.84 9.69 8.57
C THR A 52 7.90 8.86 9.29
N GLY A 53 9.17 9.25 9.19
CA GLY A 53 10.30 8.52 9.75
C GLY A 53 10.71 7.27 8.95
N ALA A 54 9.98 6.93 7.88
CA ALA A 54 10.35 5.86 6.97
C ALA A 54 11.42 6.33 5.98
N GLU A 55 12.31 5.43 5.57
CA GLU A 55 13.27 5.71 4.50
C GLU A 55 12.60 5.61 3.13
N MET A 56 13.10 6.36 2.14
CA MET A 56 12.63 6.26 0.75
C MET A 56 12.66 4.81 0.25
N GLY A 57 11.53 4.37 -0.31
CA GLY A 57 11.29 3.02 -0.81
C GLY A 57 10.80 2.03 0.24
N GLN A 58 10.72 2.40 1.52
CA GLN A 58 10.15 1.56 2.59
C GLN A 58 8.65 1.77 2.75
N LEU A 59 7.98 0.81 3.40
CA LEU A 59 6.62 1.02 3.87
C LEU A 59 6.60 2.07 4.98
N ILE A 60 5.57 2.92 4.95
CA ILE A 60 5.28 3.86 6.06
C ILE A 60 4.78 3.09 7.30
N LEU A 61 4.16 1.93 7.09
CA LEU A 61 3.78 1.03 8.17
C LEU A 61 5.04 0.50 8.89
N ASN A 62 5.14 0.76 10.19
CA ASN A 62 6.24 0.32 11.04
C ASN A 62 5.74 -0.55 12.21
N LYS A 63 6.67 -1.09 13.01
CA LYS A 63 6.32 -1.93 14.16
C LYS A 63 5.58 -1.18 15.27
N GLU A 64 5.83 0.13 15.43
CA GLU A 64 5.13 0.94 16.43
C GLU A 64 3.64 1.04 16.11
N HIS A 65 3.28 1.20 14.83
CA HIS A 65 1.89 1.11 14.37
C HIS A 65 1.26 -0.23 14.77
N ILE A 66 1.95 -1.35 14.54
CA ILE A 66 1.43 -2.67 14.91
C ILE A 66 1.23 -2.79 16.42
N THR A 67 2.19 -2.34 17.23
CA THR A 67 2.07 -2.36 18.70
C THR A 67 0.88 -1.54 19.20
N ARG A 68 0.57 -0.41 18.54
CA ARG A 68 -0.64 0.37 18.88
C ARG A 68 -1.92 -0.38 18.56
N LEU A 69 -1.99 -1.05 17.40
CA LEU A 69 -3.14 -1.90 17.04
C LEU A 69 -3.29 -3.11 17.97
N GLU A 70 -2.19 -3.63 18.51
CA GLU A 70 -2.24 -4.68 19.51
C GLU A 70 -2.78 -4.16 20.84
N ALA A 71 -2.36 -2.98 21.28
CA ALA A 71 -2.89 -2.32 22.47
C ALA A 71 -4.40 -2.03 22.33
N ASP A 72 -4.85 -1.69 21.12
CA ASP A 72 -6.27 -1.49 20.82
C ASP A 72 -7.13 -2.75 21.07
N LYS A 73 -6.56 -3.95 21.17
CA LYS A 73 -7.32 -5.17 21.49
C LYS A 73 -7.85 -5.17 22.93
N GLU A 74 -7.10 -4.53 23.83
CA GLU A 74 -7.49 -4.36 25.24
C GLU A 74 -8.40 -3.13 25.43
N LEU A 75 -8.47 -2.26 24.43
CA LEU A 75 -9.33 -1.08 24.41
C LEU A 75 -10.63 -1.37 23.65
N GLY A 76 -11.77 -0.92 24.17
CA GLY A 76 -13.01 -0.95 23.38
C GLY A 76 -12.93 0.02 22.20
N LYS A 77 -13.60 -0.28 21.08
CA LYS A 77 -13.67 0.60 19.89
C LYS A 77 -14.10 2.05 20.20
N TYR A 78 -14.88 2.25 21.25
CA TYR A 78 -15.38 3.55 21.69
C TYR A 78 -14.51 4.21 22.76
N HIS A 79 -13.39 3.59 23.13
CA HIS A 79 -12.43 4.17 24.05
C HIS A 79 -11.78 5.40 23.41
N PRO A 80 -11.59 6.52 24.16
CA PRO A 80 -10.99 7.73 23.61
C PRO A 80 -9.59 7.52 22.99
N ASP A 81 -8.81 6.61 23.58
CA ASP A 81 -7.45 6.30 23.11
C ASP A 81 -7.39 5.21 22.04
N TYR A 82 -8.53 4.69 21.58
CA TYR A 82 -8.58 3.69 20.52
C TYR A 82 -8.03 4.28 19.21
N TRP A 83 -6.96 3.71 18.68
CA TRP A 83 -6.30 4.21 17.49
C TRP A 83 -6.91 3.63 16.21
N GLY A 84 -6.90 2.31 16.10
CA GLY A 84 -7.53 1.51 15.06
C GLY A 84 -7.17 1.90 13.63
N TRP A 85 -8.07 1.56 12.71
CA TRP A 85 -7.90 1.83 11.28
C TRP A 85 -7.79 3.32 10.95
N GLN A 86 -8.57 4.17 11.64
CA GLN A 86 -8.52 5.62 11.46
C GLN A 86 -7.14 6.18 11.81
N GLY A 87 -6.47 5.56 12.79
CA GLY A 87 -5.10 5.84 13.12
C GLY A 87 -4.11 5.61 11.98
N LEU A 88 -4.25 4.47 11.28
CA LEU A 88 -3.41 4.11 10.12
C LEU A 88 -3.62 5.04 8.93
N LEU A 89 -4.85 5.45 8.67
CA LEU A 89 -5.16 6.44 7.62
C LEU A 89 -4.51 7.78 7.95
N LYS A 90 -4.63 8.25 9.20
CA LYS A 90 -4.06 9.53 9.66
C LYS A 90 -2.54 9.53 9.71
N SER A 91 -1.90 8.39 9.93
CA SER A 91 -0.45 8.27 9.84
C SER A 91 0.06 8.21 8.39
N GLY A 92 -0.85 8.08 7.41
CA GLY A 92 -0.50 7.88 6.01
C GLY A 92 0.05 6.49 5.70
N ALA A 93 0.00 5.56 6.66
CA ALA A 93 0.44 4.18 6.47
C ALA A 93 -0.44 3.43 5.46
N ILE A 94 -1.69 3.85 5.32
CA ILE A 94 -2.66 3.30 4.38
C ILE A 94 -3.28 4.43 3.56
N GLU A 95 -3.41 4.19 2.26
CA GLU A 95 -4.15 5.05 1.33
C GLU A 95 -5.23 4.25 0.62
N TYR A 96 -6.38 4.89 0.38
CA TYR A 96 -7.41 4.36 -0.49
C TYR A 96 -7.09 4.75 -1.92
N LEU A 97 -7.02 3.81 -2.85
CA LEU A 97 -6.90 4.13 -4.27
C LEU A 97 -8.21 3.80 -4.96
N ASP A 98 -8.69 4.71 -5.81
CA ASP A 98 -9.72 4.36 -6.78
C ASP A 98 -9.11 3.83 -8.08
N ALA A 99 -9.97 3.35 -8.97
CA ALA A 99 -9.56 2.78 -10.25
C ALA A 99 -8.73 3.76 -11.10
N GLU A 100 -9.04 5.06 -11.06
CA GLU A 100 -8.32 6.08 -11.83
C GLU A 100 -6.93 6.37 -11.24
N GLU A 101 -6.80 6.41 -9.91
CA GLU A 101 -5.50 6.52 -9.23
C GLU A 101 -4.65 5.26 -9.46
N GLU A 102 -5.25 4.08 -9.48
CA GLU A 102 -4.57 2.80 -9.73
C GLU A 102 -3.85 2.77 -11.08
N GLU A 103 -4.37 3.43 -12.14
CA GLU A 103 -3.70 3.49 -13.45
C GLU A 103 -2.32 4.17 -13.41
N THR A 104 -2.11 5.05 -12.43
CA THR A 104 -0.86 5.81 -12.26
C THR A 104 0.03 5.28 -11.14
N ALA A 105 -0.47 4.32 -10.36
CA ALA A 105 0.23 3.75 -9.22
C ALA A 105 1.09 2.54 -9.62
N MET A 106 2.19 2.34 -8.89
CA MET A 106 3.02 1.14 -9.00
C MET A 106 2.88 0.34 -7.71
N ILE A 107 2.14 -0.76 -7.78
CA ILE A 107 1.79 -1.57 -6.61
C ILE A 107 2.65 -2.85 -6.57
N CYS A 108 3.35 -3.10 -5.47
CA CYS A 108 4.00 -4.40 -5.23
C CYS A 108 3.05 -5.35 -4.49
N MET A 109 3.18 -6.66 -4.74
CA MET A 109 2.24 -7.66 -4.20
C MET A 109 2.56 -8.08 -2.77
N THR A 110 3.83 -8.04 -2.37
CA THR A 110 4.27 -8.44 -1.03
C THR A 110 5.37 -7.53 -0.52
N PRO A 111 5.47 -7.28 0.80
CA PRO A 111 6.57 -6.49 1.38
C PRO A 111 7.95 -7.09 1.08
N GLU A 112 8.08 -8.42 1.01
CA GLU A 112 9.35 -9.06 0.68
C GLU A 112 9.80 -8.73 -0.74
N ASP A 113 8.86 -8.60 -1.69
CA ASP A 113 9.19 -8.20 -3.06
C ASP A 113 9.66 -6.75 -3.12
N LEU A 114 9.10 -5.87 -2.28
CA LEU A 114 9.57 -4.48 -2.12
C LEU A 114 11.00 -4.43 -1.57
N ASP A 115 11.31 -5.20 -0.52
CA ASP A 115 12.65 -5.26 0.04
C ASP A 115 13.67 -5.81 -0.96
N LYS A 116 13.33 -6.89 -1.68
CA LYS A 116 14.17 -7.42 -2.76
C LYS A 116 14.41 -6.39 -3.85
N PHE A 117 13.39 -5.61 -4.21
CA PHE A 117 13.54 -4.51 -5.17
C PHE A 117 14.52 -3.45 -4.67
N ARG A 118 14.43 -3.04 -3.40
CA ARG A 118 15.37 -2.10 -2.78
C ARG A 118 16.80 -2.62 -2.77
N TYR A 119 17.01 -3.87 -2.34
CA TYR A 119 18.33 -4.49 -2.34
C TYR A 119 18.95 -4.54 -3.73
N ARG A 120 18.15 -4.88 -4.76
CA ARG A 120 18.62 -4.84 -6.16
C ARG A 120 19.01 -3.43 -6.61
N LYS A 121 18.24 -2.40 -6.23
CA LYS A 121 18.58 -1.00 -6.54
C LYS A 121 19.86 -0.53 -5.85
N MET A 122 20.16 -1.06 -4.66
CA MET A 122 21.42 -0.83 -3.95
C MET A 122 22.61 -1.64 -4.51
N GLY A 123 22.37 -2.50 -5.52
CA GLY A 123 23.41 -3.31 -6.16
C GLY A 123 23.70 -4.65 -5.47
N PHE A 124 22.90 -5.05 -4.48
CA PHE A 124 23.02 -6.37 -3.86
C PHE A 124 22.48 -7.46 -4.79
N ILE A 125 23.16 -8.60 -4.79
CA ILE A 125 22.69 -9.81 -5.48
C ILE A 125 21.60 -10.43 -4.60
N VAL A 126 20.37 -10.44 -5.13
CA VAL A 126 19.24 -11.10 -4.48
C VAL A 126 18.98 -12.41 -5.20
N GLU A 127 19.30 -13.52 -4.55
CA GLU A 127 19.02 -14.86 -5.09
C GLU A 127 17.52 -15.08 -5.25
N ASP A 128 17.15 -15.62 -6.41
CA ASP A 128 15.77 -16.00 -6.70
C ASP A 128 15.56 -17.46 -6.30
N ASN A 129 15.05 -17.65 -5.09
CA ASN A 129 14.72 -18.98 -4.58
C ASN A 129 13.30 -19.41 -4.96
N SER A 130 12.61 -18.69 -5.86
CA SER A 130 11.26 -19.07 -6.28
C SER A 130 11.29 -20.33 -7.14
N GLY A 131 10.32 -21.23 -6.92
CA GLY A 131 10.31 -22.57 -7.52
C GLY A 131 11.36 -23.52 -6.94
N GLN A 132 12.13 -23.14 -5.91
CA GLN A 132 13.00 -24.08 -5.19
C GLN A 132 12.18 -24.80 -4.11
N GLY A 133 12.09 -26.12 -4.22
CA GLY A 133 11.23 -26.94 -3.36
C GLY A 133 9.74 -26.73 -3.66
N ASN A 134 8.91 -26.67 -2.63
CA ASN A 134 7.45 -26.57 -2.76
C ASN A 134 6.92 -25.14 -2.61
N ASN A 135 7.72 -24.12 -2.96
CA ASN A 135 7.31 -22.72 -2.84
C ASN A 135 6.68 -22.17 -4.13
N ARG A 136 5.88 -21.11 -3.99
CA ARG A 136 5.24 -20.43 -5.12
C ARG A 136 6.30 -19.84 -6.06
N ILE A 137 6.14 -20.08 -7.37
CA ILE A 137 6.94 -19.42 -8.40
C ILE A 137 6.55 -17.94 -8.43
N LYS A 138 7.55 -17.06 -8.27
CA LYS A 138 7.35 -15.61 -8.28
C LYS A 138 7.65 -15.06 -9.66
N THR A 139 6.91 -14.04 -10.07
CA THR A 139 7.19 -13.32 -11.31
C THR A 139 8.50 -12.55 -11.15
N LYS A 140 9.39 -12.63 -12.14
CA LYS A 140 10.63 -11.84 -12.12
C LYS A 140 10.28 -10.35 -12.20
N PRO A 141 10.75 -9.51 -11.26
CA PRO A 141 10.42 -8.10 -11.27
C PRO A 141 11.07 -7.42 -12.48
N ASN A 142 10.34 -6.50 -13.09
CA ASN A 142 10.78 -5.76 -14.27
C ASN A 142 11.98 -4.85 -13.90
N PRO A 143 13.15 -4.99 -14.55
CA PRO A 143 14.30 -4.12 -14.31
C PRO A 143 14.02 -2.64 -14.59
N ALA A 144 13.06 -2.34 -15.48
CA ALA A 144 12.66 -0.98 -15.82
C ALA A 144 11.79 -0.31 -14.74
N THR A 145 11.34 -1.03 -13.71
CA THR A 145 10.60 -0.43 -12.60
C THR A 145 11.51 0.55 -11.85
N HIS A 146 11.10 1.82 -11.82
CA HIS A 146 11.86 2.88 -11.16
C HIS A 146 11.63 2.91 -9.65
N MET A 147 10.36 2.85 -9.22
CA MET A 147 9.96 2.93 -7.81
C MET A 147 8.55 2.35 -7.65
N TYR A 148 8.28 1.73 -6.49
CA TYR A 148 6.92 1.36 -6.08
C TYR A 148 6.29 2.49 -5.27
N THR A 149 5.00 2.73 -5.47
CA THR A 149 4.25 3.76 -4.74
C THR A 149 3.43 3.17 -3.61
N HIS A 150 2.98 1.92 -3.77
CA HIS A 150 2.14 1.22 -2.80
C HIS A 150 2.50 -0.27 -2.73
N CYS A 151 2.05 -0.92 -1.66
CA CYS A 151 2.09 -2.37 -1.49
C CYS A 151 0.69 -2.89 -1.17
N GLU A 152 0.34 -4.02 -1.76
CA GLU A 152 -0.88 -4.75 -1.42
C GLU A 152 -0.84 -5.17 0.06
N ILE A 153 -2.00 -5.13 0.73
CA ILE A 153 -2.11 -5.55 2.14
C ILE A 153 -1.95 -7.06 2.21
N HIS A 154 -2.72 -7.78 1.38
CA HIS A 154 -2.57 -9.21 1.19
C HIS A 154 -3.27 -9.66 -0.10
N PRO A 155 -2.64 -10.47 -0.97
CA PRO A 155 -3.25 -10.90 -2.24
C PRO A 155 -4.62 -11.59 -2.10
N SER A 156 -4.88 -12.26 -0.97
CA SER A 156 -6.20 -12.87 -0.71
C SER A 156 -7.35 -11.87 -0.59
N MET A 157 -7.07 -10.59 -0.35
CA MET A 157 -8.10 -9.53 -0.31
C MET A 157 -8.67 -9.21 -1.70
N LEU A 158 -8.07 -9.76 -2.77
CA LEU A 158 -8.63 -9.72 -4.12
C LEU A 158 -9.81 -10.68 -4.30
N LEU A 159 -9.95 -11.67 -3.42
CA LEU A 159 -11.01 -12.67 -3.50
C LEU A 159 -12.33 -12.10 -2.98
N GLY A 160 -13.43 -12.39 -3.69
CA GLY A 160 -14.76 -12.09 -3.19
C GLY A 160 -15.15 -12.93 -1.97
N ILE A 161 -16.21 -12.53 -1.26
CA ILE A 161 -16.67 -13.16 -0.02
C ILE A 161 -16.91 -14.67 -0.17
N CYS A 162 -17.49 -15.10 -1.29
CA CYS A 162 -17.74 -16.53 -1.54
C CYS A 162 -16.46 -17.31 -1.88
N ALA A 163 -15.46 -16.66 -2.47
CA ALA A 163 -14.20 -17.29 -2.81
C ALA A 163 -13.25 -17.36 -1.62
N SER A 164 -13.36 -16.44 -0.64
CA SER A 164 -12.49 -16.40 0.55
C SER A 164 -12.72 -17.56 1.52
N ILE A 165 -13.84 -18.28 1.40
CA ILE A 165 -14.16 -19.48 2.20
C ILE A 165 -13.69 -20.79 1.54
N ILE A 166 -13.19 -20.74 0.31
CA ILE A 166 -12.69 -21.92 -0.40
C ILE A 166 -11.29 -22.24 0.14
N PRO A 167 -11.03 -23.44 0.69
CA PRO A 167 -9.70 -23.84 1.11
C PRO A 167 -8.74 -23.88 -0.10
N PHE A 168 -7.57 -23.28 0.04
CA PHE A 168 -6.54 -23.21 -1.01
C PHE A 168 -7.09 -22.73 -2.36
N PRO A 169 -7.71 -21.54 -2.42
CA PRO A 169 -8.43 -21.07 -3.60
C PRO A 169 -7.51 -20.85 -4.81
N ASP A 170 -6.22 -20.65 -4.56
CA ASP A 170 -5.14 -20.49 -5.53
C ASP A 170 -4.57 -21.82 -6.07
N HIS A 171 -5.06 -22.97 -5.58
CA HIS A 171 -4.62 -24.32 -5.97
C HIS A 171 -5.72 -25.13 -6.68
N ASN A 172 -6.83 -24.49 -7.06
CA ASN A 172 -7.96 -25.14 -7.72
C ASN A 172 -7.89 -24.99 -9.26
N GLN A 173 -8.50 -25.93 -9.98
CA GLN A 173 -8.43 -26.07 -11.45
C GLN A 173 -9.23 -25.01 -12.22
#